data_AF-A0A8J7XQP1-F1
#
_entry.id   AF-A0A8J7XQP1-F1
#
_cell.length_a   1.000
_cell.length_b   1.000
_cell.length_c   1.000
_cell.angle_alpha   90.00
_cell.angle_beta   90.00
_cell.angle_gamma   90.00
#
_symmetry.space_group_name_H-M   'P 1'
#
loop_
_entity.id
_entity.type
_entity.pdbx_description
1 polymer ?
#
loop_
_entity_poly.entity_id
_entity_poly.type
_entity_poly.pdbx_seq_one_letter_code
_entity_poly.pdbx_strand_id
1 'polypeptide(L)'
;MKLNEVSEIEITTFVVSDVSKFNRLNLKDKLKKLESLEGTQNRDFSGTYEAIGLGDAFQKALNAMHGRKAKVARIIERRVIIML
;
A
#
# COMPACT_ATOMS: atom_id res chain seq x y z
N MET A 1 -34.50 -2.69 0.03
CA MET A 1 -33.12 -3.20 0.18
C MET A 1 -32.17 -2.07 -0.17
N LYS A 2 -31.28 -1.70 0.75
CA LYS A 2 -30.28 -0.65 0.50
C LYS A 2 -28.90 -1.30 0.41
N LEU A 3 -28.16 -0.95 -0.64
CA LEU A 3 -26.74 -1.30 -0.78
C LEU A 3 -25.92 -0.13 -0.25
N ASN A 4 -25.02 -0.41 0.69
CA ASN A 4 -24.03 0.54 1.16
C ASN A 4 -22.63 0.08 0.73
N GLU A 5 -21.85 1.00 0.18
CA GLU A 5 -20.43 0.79 -0.14
C GLU A 5 -19.58 1.52 0.92
N VAL A 6 -18.64 0.80 1.51
CA VAL A 6 -17.61 1.36 2.40
C VAL A 6 -16.25 1.15 1.73
N SER A 7 -15.43 2.19 1.69
CA SER A 7 -14.06 2.13 1.16
C SER A 7 -13.05 2.40 2.26
N GLU A 8 -12.07 1.50 2.37
CA GLU A 8 -10.94 1.57 3.28
C GLU A 8 -9.63 1.50 2.47
N ILE A 9 -8.67 2.36 2.81
CA ILE A 9 -7.35 2.36 2.20
C ILE A 9 -6.29 1.98 3.22
N GLU A 10 -5.56 0.91 2.93
CA GLU A 10 -4.38 0.46 3.67
C GLU A 10 -3.11 0.94 2.95
N ILE A 11 -2.22 1.61 3.68
CA ILE A 11 -0.93 2.06 3.17
C ILE A 11 0.18 1.41 4.00
N THR A 12 1.11 0.74 3.34
CA THR A 12 2.30 0.17 4.00
C THR A 12 3.56 0.52 3.23
N THR A 13 4.63 0.92 3.93
CA THR A 13 5.93 1.24 3.30
C THR A 13 7.02 0.26 3.73
N PHE A 14 7.94 -0.01 2.80
CA PHE A 14 9.02 -0.98 2.95
C PHE A 14 10.37 -0.34 2.66
N VAL A 15 11.33 -0.62 3.55
CA VAL A 15 12.74 -0.34 3.31
C VAL A 15 13.29 -1.44 2.41
N VAL A 16 13.74 -1.07 1.22
CA VAL A 16 14.42 -2.00 0.31
C VAL A 16 15.80 -1.45 -0.02
N SER A 17 16.79 -2.36 -0.06
CA SER A 17 18.17 -1.98 -0.39
C SER A 17 18.28 -1.51 -1.84
N ASP A 18 17.58 -2.18 -2.76
CA ASP A 18 17.68 -1.95 -4.20
C ASP A 18 16.31 -1.96 -4.91
N VAL A 19 15.92 -0.79 -5.44
CA VAL A 19 14.65 -0.58 -6.17
C VAL A 19 14.75 -1.01 -7.63
N SER A 20 15.97 -1.11 -8.19
CA SER A 20 16.17 -1.52 -9.59
C SER A 20 15.65 -2.95 -9.83
N LYS A 21 15.67 -3.78 -8.78
CA LYS A 21 15.07 -5.12 -8.77
C LYS A 21 13.56 -5.10 -8.94
N PHE A 22 12.86 -4.03 -8.57
CA PHE A 22 11.43 -3.88 -8.82
C PHE A 22 11.14 -3.40 -10.23
N ASN A 23 11.93 -2.46 -10.77
CA ASN A 23 11.68 -1.88 -12.09
C ASN A 23 11.75 -2.90 -13.24
N ARG A 24 12.56 -3.96 -13.08
CA ARG A 24 12.73 -5.02 -14.08
C ARG A 24 11.65 -6.11 -14.02
N LEU A 25 10.77 -6.08 -13.03
CA LEU A 25 9.75 -7.09 -12.80
C LEU A 25 8.41 -6.67 -13.43
N ASN A 26 7.66 -7.65 -13.93
CA ASN A 26 6.25 -7.45 -14.27
C ASN A 26 5.42 -7.24 -12.98
N LEU A 27 4.14 -6.87 -13.14
CA LEU A 27 3.27 -6.59 -12.01
C LEU A 27 3.12 -7.79 -11.04
N LYS A 28 2.94 -8.99 -11.58
CA LYS A 28 2.77 -10.21 -10.78
C LYS A 28 4.00 -10.48 -9.91
N ASP A 29 5.19 -10.35 -10.48
CA ASP A 29 6.44 -10.58 -9.78
C ASP A 29 6.75 -9.47 -8.77
N LYS A 30 6.36 -8.21 -9.06
CA LYS A 30 6.41 -7.11 -8.09
C LYS A 30 5.55 -7.41 -6.87
N LEU A 31 4.32 -7.89 -7.07
CA LEU A 31 3.39 -8.26 -5.99
C LEU A 31 3.95 -9.41 -5.14
N LYS A 32 4.42 -10.49 -5.77
CA LYS A 32 5.05 -11.61 -5.06
C LYS A 32 6.28 -11.17 -4.26
N LYS A 33 7.07 -10.24 -4.81
CA LYS A 33 8.23 -9.69 -4.10
C LYS A 33 7.82 -8.81 -2.92
N LEU A 34 6.76 -8.00 -3.06
CA LEU A 34 6.15 -7.24 -1.96
C LEU A 34 5.67 -8.15 -0.82
N GLU A 35 4.94 -9.22 -1.14
CA GLU A 35 4.49 -10.22 -0.15
C GLU A 35 5.67 -10.83 0.61
N SER A 36 6.78 -11.10 -0.09
CA SER A 36 8.00 -11.61 0.55
C SER A 36 8.62 -10.62 1.53
N LEU A 37 8.51 -9.31 1.27
CA LEU A 37 9.00 -8.25 2.17
C LEU A 37 8.12 -8.11 3.41
N GLU A 38 6.80 -8.27 3.26
CA GLU A 38 5.83 -8.17 4.37
C GLU A 38 6.04 -9.20 5.47
N GLY A 39 6.58 -10.37 5.11
CA GLY A 39 6.87 -11.47 6.02
C GLY A 39 8.30 -11.49 6.56
N THR A 40 9.22 -10.64 6.09
CA THR A 40 10.66 -10.78 6.41
C THR A 40 11.42 -9.48 6.71
N GLN A 41 10.91 -8.29 6.39
CA GLN A 41 11.68 -7.04 6.53
C GLN A 41 10.91 -5.91 7.22
N ASN A 42 11.68 -5.08 7.95
CA ASN A 42 11.25 -3.90 8.72
C ASN A 42 10.23 -3.04 7.97
N ARG A 43 8.96 -3.22 8.31
CA ARG A 43 7.89 -2.28 7.97
C ARG A 43 8.24 -0.94 8.61
N ASP A 44 8.28 0.10 7.80
CA ASP A 44 8.65 1.43 8.28
C ASP A 44 7.39 2.22 8.70
N PHE A 45 6.31 2.03 7.96
CA PHE A 45 5.01 2.63 8.26
C PHE A 45 3.88 1.69 7.80
N SER A 46 2.80 1.64 8.58
CA SER A 46 1.53 1.01 8.20
C SER A 46 0.38 1.82 8.79
N GLY A 47 -0.64 2.11 7.99
CA GLY A 47 -1.82 2.87 8.42
C GLY A 47 -3.03 2.56 7.57
N THR A 48 -4.20 2.57 8.21
CA THR A 48 -5.51 2.31 7.59
C THR A 48 -6.35 3.57 7.68
N TYR A 49 -7.04 3.91 6.59
CA TYR A 49 -7.78 5.16 6.45
C TYR A 49 -9.14 4.90 5.81
N GLU A 50 -10.19 5.42 6.45
CA GLU A 50 -11.55 5.40 5.91
C GLU A 50 -11.83 6.64 5.07
N ALA A 51 -12.66 6.50 4.03
CA ALA A 51 -13.24 7.62 3.27
C ALA A 51 -12.23 8.61 2.65
N ILE A 52 -10.99 8.18 2.38
CA ILE A 52 -10.01 8.97 1.65
C ILE A 52 -9.95 8.58 0.17
N GLY A 53 -9.61 9.52 -0.70
CA GLY A 53 -9.39 9.25 -2.12
C GLY A 53 -8.02 8.62 -2.40
N LEU A 54 -7.87 7.99 -3.58
CA LEU A 54 -6.57 7.46 -4.03
C LEU A 54 -5.49 8.54 -4.14
N GLY A 55 -5.87 9.79 -4.46
CA GLY A 55 -4.93 10.92 -4.50
C GLY A 55 -4.34 11.23 -3.12
N ASP A 56 -5.19 11.31 -2.10
CA ASP A 56 -4.76 11.52 -0.71
C ASP A 56 -3.91 10.36 -0.21
N ALA A 57 -4.29 9.13 -0.56
CA ALA A 57 -3.52 7.94 -0.25
C ALA A 57 -2.12 7.99 -0.86
N PHE A 58 -2.02 8.43 -2.12
CA PHE A 58 -0.74 8.62 -2.80
C PHE A 58 0.14 9.65 -2.08
N GLN A 59 -0.43 10.78 -1.69
CA GLN A 59 0.30 11.81 -0.98
C GLN A 59 0.76 11.34 0.40
N LYS A 60 -0.08 10.62 1.14
CA LYS A 60 0.29 9.98 2.42
C LYS A 60 1.41 8.98 2.26
N ALA A 61 1.36 8.13 1.22
CA ALA A 61 2.42 7.18 0.92
C ALA A 61 3.74 7.87 0.58
N LEU A 62 3.71 8.92 -0.25
CA LEU A 62 4.89 9.73 -0.57
C LEU A 62 5.48 10.38 0.69
N ASN A 63 4.65 10.96 1.54
CA ASN A 63 5.10 11.57 2.81
C ASN A 63 5.70 10.53 3.76
N ALA A 64 5.14 9.32 3.82
CA ALA A 64 5.69 8.23 4.62
C ALA A 64 7.04 7.71 4.08
N MET A 65 7.25 7.80 2.76
CA MET A 65 8.52 7.47 2.12
C MET A 65 9.54 8.62 2.22
N HIS A 66 9.07 9.87 2.21
CA HIS A 66 9.90 11.06 2.28
C HIS A 66 10.44 11.24 3.71
N GLY A 67 11.75 11.38 3.86
CA GLY A 67 12.40 11.49 5.18
C GLY A 67 12.70 10.16 5.88
N ARG A 68 12.42 9.01 5.24
CA ARG A 68 12.74 7.67 5.78
C ARG A 68 13.54 6.80 4.79
N LYS A 69 13.95 5.61 5.23
CA LYS A 69 14.67 4.63 4.39
C LYS A 69 13.73 3.85 3.45
N ALA A 70 12.42 4.04 3.56
CA ALA A 70 11.45 3.36 2.72
C ALA A 70 11.58 3.80 1.25
N LYS A 71 11.60 2.83 0.33
CA LYS A 71 11.70 3.10 -1.12
C LYS A 71 10.55 2.50 -1.92
N VAL A 72 9.66 1.75 -1.27
CA VAL A 72 8.48 1.14 -1.89
C VAL A 72 7.29 1.32 -0.96
N ALA A 73 6.13 1.69 -1.52
CA ALA A 73 4.86 1.73 -0.83
C ALA A 73 3.84 0.81 -1.52
N ARG A 74 3.01 0.16 -0.71
CA ARG A 74 1.83 -0.59 -1.13
C ARG A 74 0.61 0.18 -0.66
N ILE A 75 -0.31 0.46 -1.59
CA ILE A 75 -1.61 1.08 -1.33
C ILE A 75 -2.66 0.05 -1.76
N ILE A 76 -3.53 -0.35 -0.83
CA ILE A 76 -4.64 -1.27 -1.10
C ILE A 76 -5.93 -0.54 -0.80
N GLU A 77 -6.78 -0.38 -1.81
CA GLU A 77 -8.17 0.03 -1.63
C GLU A 77 -9.03 -1.23 -1.47
N ARG A 78 -9.72 -1.32 -0.33
CA ARG A 78 -10.69 -2.37 -0.03
C ARG A 78 -12.09 -1.77 -0.11
N ARG A 79 -12.94 -2.33 -0.96
CA ARG A 79 -14.36 -1.96 -1.07
C ARG A 79 -15.21 -3.06 -0.49
N VAL A 80 -16.06 -2.72 0.48
CA VAL A 80 -16.99 -3.64 1.12
C VAL A 80 -18.41 -3.22 0.75
N ILE A 81 -19.16 -4.15 0.17
CA ILE A 81 -20.57 -3.96 -0.17
C ILE A 81 -21.39 -4.65 0.92
N ILE A 82 -22.23 -3.87 1.61
CA ILE A 82 -23.10 -4.37 2.69
C ILE A 82 -24.55 -4.21 2.24
N MET A 83 -25.35 -5.26 2.47
CA MET A 83 -26.78 -5.30 2.18
C MET A 83 -27.56 -5.08 3.48
N LEU A 84 -28.35 -4.01 3.54
CA LEU A 84 -29.23 -3.66 4.67
C LEU A 84 -30.72 -3.73 4.28
#